data_AF-A0A497AD20-F1
#
_entry.id   AF-A0A497AD20-F1
#
_cell.length_a   1.000
_cell.length_b   1.000
_cell.length_c   1.000
_cell.angle_alpha   90.00
_cell.angle_beta   90.00
_cell.angle_gamma   90.00
#
_symmetry.space_group_name_H-M   'P 1'
#
loop_
_entity.id
_entity.type
_entity.pdbx_description
1 polymer ?
#
loop_
_entity_poly.entity_id
_entity_poly.type
_entity_poly.pdbx_seq_one_letter_code
_entity_poly.pdbx_strand_id
1 'polypeptide(L)' 'MAEVVRIPILQIEEYLVASIQTALHDRAAEQFRDDLLARIYETKAKGLILDLTAMD' A
#
# COMPACT_ATOMS: atom_id res chain seq x y z
N MET A 1 -21.44 2.92 8.67
CA MET A 1 -20.04 3.17 9.06
C MET A 1 -19.21 2.72 7.86
N ALA A 2 -18.47 3.61 7.20
CA ALA A 2 -17.65 3.20 6.05
C ALA A 2 -16.48 2.37 6.58
N GLU A 3 -16.34 1.15 6.08
CA GLU A 3 -15.22 0.28 6.38
C GLU A 3 -13.93 0.96 5.90
N VAL A 4 -13.02 1.26 6.82
CA VAL A 4 -11.73 1.85 6.47
C VAL A 4 -10.85 0.70 5.95
N VAL A 5 -10.80 0.55 4.64
CA VAL A 5 -9.92 -0.42 3.97
C VAL A 5 -8.48 0.06 4.16
N ARG A 6 -7.78 -0.49 5.15
CA ARG A 6 -6.33 -0.30 5.32
C ARG A 6 -5.60 -1.39 4.56
N ILE A 7 -4.78 -0.98 3.60
CA ILE A 7 -3.93 -1.88 2.83
C ILE A 7 -2.64 -2.13 3.62
N PRO A 8 -2.31 -3.38 3.96
CA PRO A 8 -1.08 -3.69 4.66
C PRO A 8 0.14 -3.41 3.79
N ILE A 9 1.15 -2.75 4.38
CA ILE A 9 2.47 -2.59 3.78
C ILE A 9 3.45 -3.44 4.58
N LEU A 10 3.89 -4.54 3.98
CA LEU A 10 4.87 -5.45 4.56
C LEU A 10 6.27 -5.00 4.16
N GLN A 11 7.24 -5.18 5.06
CA GLN A 11 8.64 -4.99 4.75
C GLN A 11 9.33 -6.35 4.78
N ILE A 12 10.01 -6.69 3.69
CA ILE A 12 10.82 -7.90 3.54
C ILE A 12 12.21 -7.45 3.13
N GLU A 13 13.18 -7.62 4.02
CA GLU A 13 14.53 -7.07 3.86
C GLU A 13 14.47 -5.56 3.53
N GLU A 14 15.05 -5.14 2.41
CA GLU A 14 15.09 -3.76 1.94
C GLU A 14 13.92 -3.42 0.98
N TYR A 15 12.90 -4.28 0.89
CA TYR A 15 11.77 -4.11 -0.03
C TYR A 15 10.45 -3.94 0.72
N LEU A 16 9.57 -3.12 0.16
CA LEU A 16 8.17 -3.02 0.59
C LEU A 16 7.27 -3.81 -0.34
N VAL A 17 6.25 -4.46 0.22
CA VAL A 17 5.27 -5.25 -0.50
C VAL A 17 3.87 -4.84 -0.04
N ALA A 18 3.00 -4.51 -0.98
CA ALA A 18 1.58 -4.30 -0.73
C ALA A 18 0.75 -4.95 -1.85
N SER A 19 -0.41 -5.50 -1.48
CA SER A 19 -1.34 -6.13 -2.40
C SER A 19 -2.70 -5.45 -2.27
N ILE A 20 -3.28 -5.06 -3.41
CA ILE A 20 -4.55 -4.37 -3.49
C ILE A 20 -5.58 -5.37 -4.01
N GLN A 21 -6.54 -5.72 -3.14
CA GLN A 21 -7.54 -6.75 -3.44
C GLN A 21 -8.91 -6.19 -3.83
N THR A 22 -9.12 -4.89 -3.63
CA THR A 22 -10.39 -4.21 -3.90
C THR A 22 -10.12 -2.89 -4.57
N ALA A 23 -11.06 -2.43 -5.39
CA ALA A 23 -10.94 -1.16 -6.06
C ALA A 23 -10.73 0.00 -5.07
N LEU A 24 -9.57 0.67 -5.22
CA LEU A 24 -9.16 1.84 -4.47
C LEU A 24 -9.77 3.07 -5.13
N HIS A 25 -10.92 3.50 -4.64
CA HIS A 25 -11.53 4.77 -5.04
C HIS A 25 -11.40 5.81 -3.92
N ASP A 26 -11.31 7.07 -4.33
CA ASP A 26 -11.44 8.24 -3.48
C ASP A 26 -10.39 8.27 -2.35
N ARG A 27 -10.86 8.32 -1.10
CA ARG A 27 -10.04 8.61 0.08
C ARG A 27 -9.13 7.46 0.50
N ALA A 28 -9.52 6.22 0.22
CA ALA A 28 -8.68 5.06 0.56
C ALA A 28 -7.40 5.04 -0.29
N ALA A 29 -7.49 5.48 -1.55
CA ALA A 29 -6.35 5.59 -2.45
C ALA A 29 -5.37 6.69 -2.00
N GLU A 30 -5.90 7.86 -1.61
CA GLU A 30 -5.11 8.97 -1.08
C GLU A 30 -4.39 8.57 0.22
N GLN A 31 -5.09 7.96 1.16
CA GLN A 31 -4.50 7.51 2.42
C GLN A 31 -3.42 6.45 2.17
N PHE A 32 -3.69 5.46 1.32
CA PHE A 32 -2.71 4.42 1.01
C PHE A 32 -1.45 5.00 0.38
N ARG A 33 -1.58 5.96 -0.55
CA ARG A 33 -0.44 6.66 -1.13
C ARG A 33 0.40 7.34 -0.05
N ASP A 34 -0.25 8.07 0.86
CA ASP A 34 0.46 8.82 1.89
C ASP A 34 1.17 7.87 2.88
N ASP A 35 0.51 6.78 3.29
CA ASP A 35 1.09 5.74 4.14
C ASP A 35 2.28 5.04 3.46
N LEU A 36 2.16 4.77 2.16
CA LEU A 36 3.21 4.16 1.35
C LEU A 36 4.43 5.05 1.22
N LEU A 37 4.24 6.33 0.92
CA LEU A 37 5.33 7.31 0.83
C LEU A 37 6.04 7.48 2.16
N ALA A 38 5.29 7.56 3.26
CA ALA A 38 5.86 7.61 4.61
C ALA A 38 6.71 6.38 4.87
N ARG A 39 6.21 5.18 4.56
CA ARG A 39 6.95 3.94 4.80
C ARG A 39 8.21 3.83 3.93
N ILE A 40 8.17 4.24 2.66
CA ILE A 40 9.35 4.30 1.79
C ILE A 40 10.41 5.21 2.41
N TYR A 41 9.99 6.39 2.89
CA TYR A 41 10.91 7.34 3.50
C TYR A 41 11.52 6.83 4.81
N GLU A 42 10.72 6.22 5.68
CA GLU A 42 11.14 5.70 6.99
C GLU A 42 12.09 4.51 6.85
N THR A 43 11.78 3.57 5.96
CA THR A 43 12.52 2.32 5.82
C THR A 43 13.72 2.41 4.88
N LYS A 44 13.83 3.49 4.09
CA LYS A 44 14.82 3.61 3.00
C LYS A 44 14.78 2.42 2.05
N ALA A 45 13.58 1.90 1.80
CA ALA A 45 13.39 0.75 0.95
C ALA A 45 14.03 0.96 -0.43
N LYS A 46 14.74 -0.05 -0.92
CA LYS A 46 15.37 -0.08 -2.24
C LYS A 46 14.37 -0.31 -3.37
N GLY A 47 13.22 -0.88 -3.04
CA GLY A 47 12.18 -1.15 -4.02
C GLY A 47 10.83 -1.36 -3.38
N LEU A 48 9.80 -1.21 -4.20
CA LEU A 48 8.41 -1.43 -3.86
C LEU A 48 7.81 -2.43 -4.85
N ILE A 49 7.14 -3.45 -4.33
CA ILE A 49 6.33 -4.40 -5.08
C ILE A 49 4.86 -4.09 -4.78
N LEU A 50 4.12 -3.71 -5.82
CA LEU A 50 2.67 -3.54 -5.78
C LEU A 50 2.03 -4.67 -6.58
N ASP A 51 1.24 -5.49 -5.90
CA ASP A 51 0.42 -6.51 -6.53
C ASP A 51 -1.01 -6.00 -6.72
N LEU A 52 -1.43 -5.92 -7.98
CA LEU A 52 -2.77 -5.49 -8.41
C LEU A 52 -3.57 -6.66 -9.00
N THR A 53 -3.07 -7.89 -8.92
CA THR A 53 -3.62 -9.05 -9.65
C THR A 53 -5.04 -9.42 -9.19
N ALA A 54 -5.43 -9.02 -7.99
CA ALA A 54 -6.75 -9.30 -7.41
C ALA A 54 -7.81 -8.24 -7.73
N MET A 55 -7.47 -7.23 -8.56
CA MET A 55 -8.45 -6.25 -9.04
C MET A 55 -9.19 -6.79 -10.27
N ASP A 56 -10.51 -6.97 -10.13
CA ASP A 56 -11.43 -7.21 -11.25
C ASP A 56 -11.59 -5.97 -12.16
#